data_AF-A0A2D4JU49-F1
#
_entry.id   AF-A0A2D4JU49-F1
#
_cell.length_a   1.000
_cell.length_b   1.000
_cell.length_c   1.000
_cell.angle_alpha   90.00
_cell.angle_beta   90.00
_cell.angle_gamma   90.00
#
_symmetry.space_group_name_H-M   'P 1'
#
loop_
_entity.id
_entity.type
_entity.pdbx_description
1 polymer ?
#
loop_
_entity_poly.entity_id
_entity_poly.type
_entity_poly.pdbx_seq_one_letter_code
_entity_poly.pdbx_strand_id
1 'polypeptide(L)'
;MIKERQDVFFEMESYLPKKNGLYLSLVLGNVNVTLLSKQAKFAYKDEYEKFKLYLTIILLIISFTCRFLLNSRVTDAVFNFLLVWYYCTLTIRESILINNGSKIKGWWVLHHYISTFLSGVMLTWPDGLMYQKFRNQFLTFSMYQSFVQFLQYYYQSGCLY
;
A
#
# COMPACT_ATOMS: atom_id res chain seq x y z
N MET A 1 -10.77 -3.95 -40.60
CA MET A 1 -11.45 -5.25 -40.37
C MET A 1 -10.65 -6.29 -39.58
N ILE A 2 -9.50 -6.83 -40.01
CA ILE A 2 -8.75 -7.85 -39.22
C ILE A 2 -8.12 -7.25 -37.95
N LYS A 3 -7.54 -6.05 -38.06
CA LYS A 3 -6.96 -5.31 -36.92
C LYS A 3 -8.01 -4.96 -35.85
N GLU A 4 -9.16 -4.43 -36.26
CA GLU A 4 -10.28 -4.13 -35.33
C GLU A 4 -10.80 -5.38 -34.62
N ARG A 5 -10.85 -6.54 -35.31
CA ARG A 5 -11.21 -7.80 -34.66
C ARG A 5 -10.17 -8.22 -33.63
N GLN A 6 -8.88 -8.08 -33.93
CA GLN A 6 -7.80 -8.37 -32.97
C GLN A 6 -7.86 -7.44 -31.75
N ASP A 7 -8.16 -6.16 -31.94
CA ASP A 7 -8.32 -5.20 -30.84
C ASP A 7 -9.51 -5.57 -29.95
N VAL A 8 -10.64 -5.96 -30.54
CA VAL A 8 -11.83 -6.45 -29.81
C VAL A 8 -11.53 -7.77 -29.08
N PHE A 9 -10.80 -8.70 -29.69
CA PHE A 9 -10.38 -9.95 -29.03
C PHE A 9 -9.43 -9.69 -27.86
N PHE A 10 -8.48 -8.75 -28.01
CA PHE A 10 -7.57 -8.37 -26.93
C PHE A 10 -8.32 -7.66 -25.79
N GLU A 11 -9.33 -6.85 -26.12
CA GLU A 11 -10.21 -6.24 -25.14
C GLU A 11 -11.03 -7.30 -24.40
N MET A 12 -11.64 -8.26 -25.11
CA MET A 12 -12.35 -9.41 -24.54
C MET A 12 -11.45 -10.27 -23.64
N GLU A 13 -10.22 -10.55 -24.06
CA GLU A 13 -9.25 -11.31 -23.26
C GLU A 13 -8.82 -10.55 -21.99
N SER A 14 -8.81 -9.21 -22.03
CA SER A 14 -8.55 -8.38 -20.85
C SER A 14 -9.67 -8.40 -19.79
N TYR A 15 -10.85 -8.93 -20.16
CA TYR A 15 -11.99 -9.17 -19.30
C TYR A 15 -12.10 -10.63 -18.83
N LEU A 16 -11.29 -11.55 -19.35
CA LEU A 16 -11.25 -12.92 -18.86
C LEU A 16 -10.58 -13.00 -17.48
N PRO A 17 -11.05 -13.88 -16.59
CA PRO A 17 -10.44 -14.08 -15.28
C PRO A 17 -8.99 -14.54 -15.43
N LYS A 18 -8.06 -13.71 -14.95
CA LYS A 18 -6.64 -14.04 -14.93
C LYS A 18 -6.33 -14.84 -13.68
N LYS A 19 -5.47 -15.85 -13.82
CA LYS A 19 -4.98 -16.62 -12.68
C LYS A 19 -4.28 -15.69 -11.70
N ASN A 20 -4.67 -15.76 -10.43
CA ASN A 20 -4.05 -15.01 -9.35
C ASN A 20 -2.53 -15.32 -9.30
N GLY A 21 -1.72 -14.29 -9.07
CA GLY A 21 -0.29 -14.48 -8.76
C GLY A 21 -0.09 -15.28 -7.46
N LEU A 22 1.09 -15.89 -7.30
CA LEU A 22 1.41 -16.77 -6.16
C LEU A 22 1.09 -16.16 -4.78
N TYR A 23 1.51 -14.91 -4.55
CA TYR A 23 1.22 -14.20 -3.29
C TYR A 23 -0.28 -14.05 -3.04
N LEU A 24 -1.02 -13.59 -4.06
CA LEU A 24 -2.45 -13.35 -3.95
C LEU A 24 -3.24 -14.66 -3.75
N SER A 25 -2.83 -15.73 -4.43
CA SER A 25 -3.39 -17.06 -4.24
C SER A 25 -3.10 -17.64 -2.86
N LEU A 26 -1.94 -17.32 -2.27
CA LEU A 26 -1.59 -17.78 -0.93
C LEU A 26 -2.40 -17.02 0.14
N VAL A 27 -2.60 -15.72 -0.03
CA VAL A 27 -3.28 -14.86 0.95
C VAL A 27 -4.81 -14.98 0.86
N LEU A 28 -5.37 -15.01 -0.36
CA LEU A 28 -6.83 -15.02 -0.57
C LEU A 28 -7.38 -16.40 -0.95
N GLY A 29 -6.53 -17.40 -1.17
CA GLY A 29 -6.96 -18.70 -1.68
C GLY A 29 -7.46 -18.63 -3.12
N ASN A 30 -8.37 -19.54 -3.47
CA ASN A 30 -8.90 -19.68 -4.83
C ASN A 30 -10.06 -18.70 -5.15
N VAL A 31 -10.01 -17.49 -4.58
CA VAL A 31 -11.03 -16.46 -4.79
C VAL A 31 -10.71 -15.66 -6.05
N ASN A 32 -11.70 -15.51 -6.94
CA ASN A 32 -11.55 -14.70 -8.14
C ASN A 32 -11.62 -13.20 -7.81
N VAL A 33 -10.51 -12.50 -7.97
CA VAL A 33 -10.39 -11.04 -7.77
C VAL A 33 -10.39 -10.25 -9.08
N THR A 34 -10.82 -10.88 -10.18
CA THR A 34 -10.86 -10.21 -11.49
C THR A 34 -12.02 -9.21 -11.54
N LEU A 35 -11.68 -7.97 -11.88
CA LEU A 35 -12.61 -6.88 -12.11
C LEU A 35 -12.97 -6.86 -13.60
N LEU A 36 -14.18 -7.33 -13.92
CA LEU A 36 -14.63 -7.59 -15.29
C LEU A 36 -15.03 -6.34 -16.08
N SER A 37 -15.17 -5.17 -15.45
CA SER A 37 -15.52 -3.93 -16.16
C SER A 37 -14.46 -2.86 -15.95
N LYS A 38 -14.28 -1.99 -16.95
CA LYS A 38 -13.38 -0.84 -16.84
C LYS A 38 -13.79 0.09 -15.70
N GLN A 39 -15.10 0.24 -15.48
CA GLN A 39 -15.69 0.98 -14.37
C GLN A 39 -15.31 0.37 -13.02
N ALA A 40 -15.38 -0.96 -12.86
CA ALA A 40 -14.98 -1.63 -11.63
C ALA A 40 -13.47 -1.50 -11.37
N LYS A 41 -12.63 -1.60 -12.41
CA LYS A 41 -11.18 -1.36 -12.31
C LYS A 41 -10.88 0.07 -11.84
N PHE A 42 -11.57 1.07 -12.39
CA PHE A 42 -11.40 2.47 -12.00
C PHE A 42 -11.90 2.74 -10.58
N ALA A 43 -13.11 2.28 -10.23
CA ALA A 43 -13.67 2.43 -8.89
C ALA A 43 -12.79 1.80 -7.81
N TYR A 44 -12.27 0.59 -8.04
CA TYR A 44 -11.33 -0.04 -7.11
C TYR A 44 -10.05 0.77 -6.95
N LYS A 45 -9.52 1.32 -8.05
CA LYS A 45 -8.32 2.16 -8.01
C LYS A 45 -8.56 3.45 -7.23
N ASP A 46 -9.70 4.10 -7.44
CA ASP A 46 -10.11 5.30 -6.69
C ASP A 46 -10.22 5.02 -5.18
N GLU A 47 -10.87 3.92 -4.79
CA GLU A 47 -10.95 3.49 -3.39
C GLU A 47 -9.60 3.08 -2.78
N TYR A 48 -8.67 2.57 -3.60
CA TYR A 48 -7.29 2.33 -3.17
C TYR A 48 -6.52 3.63 -2.95
N GLU A 49 -6.65 4.62 -3.84
CA GLU A 49 -6.00 5.92 -3.69
C GLU A 49 -6.53 6.69 -2.48
N LYS A 50 -7.86 6.73 -2.29
CA LYS A 50 -8.50 7.31 -1.09
C LYS A 50 -8.00 6.65 0.19
N PHE A 51 -7.96 5.32 0.22
CA PHE A 51 -7.43 4.57 1.37
C PHE A 51 -5.98 4.97 1.68
N LYS A 52 -5.10 5.03 0.68
CA LYS A 52 -3.73 5.51 0.87
C LYS A 52 -3.70 6.90 1.48
N LEU A 53 -4.49 7.84 0.96
CA LEU A 53 -4.54 9.21 1.45
C LEU A 53 -4.99 9.27 2.92
N TYR A 54 -6.14 8.66 3.25
CA TYR A 54 -6.67 8.68 4.61
C TYR A 54 -5.67 8.11 5.62
N LEU A 55 -5.08 6.96 5.31
CA LEU A 55 -4.12 6.33 6.22
C LEU A 55 -2.81 7.11 6.29
N THR A 56 -2.36 7.71 5.18
CA THR A 56 -1.18 8.58 5.17
C THR A 56 -1.34 9.77 6.11
N ILE A 57 -2.51 10.42 6.10
CA ILE A 57 -2.82 11.55 6.99
C ILE A 57 -2.86 11.09 8.45
N ILE A 58 -3.52 9.97 8.74
CA ILE A 58 -3.57 9.39 10.10
C ILE A 58 -2.16 9.07 10.60
N LEU A 59 -1.33 8.42 9.79
CA LEU A 59 0.06 8.08 10.12
C LEU A 59 0.91 9.33 10.36
N LEU A 60 0.72 10.39 9.58
CA LEU A 60 1.41 11.67 9.77
C LEU A 60 1.05 12.32 11.12
N ILE A 61 -0.24 12.37 11.46
CA ILE A 61 -0.70 12.93 12.73
C ILE A 61 -0.18 12.11 13.90
N ILE A 62 -0.32 10.78 13.86
CA ILE A 62 0.13 9.91 14.97
C ILE A 62 1.65 10.00 15.13
N SER A 63 2.43 9.95 14.04
CA SER A 63 3.89 10.05 14.13
C SER A 63 4.35 11.42 14.66
N PHE A 64 3.68 12.50 14.28
CA PHE A 64 3.91 13.83 14.84
C PHE A 64 3.62 13.86 16.35
N THR A 65 2.46 13.34 16.77
CA THR A 65 2.10 13.24 18.20
C THR A 65 3.08 12.37 18.97
N CYS A 66 3.49 11.21 18.46
CA CYS A 66 4.49 10.33 19.10
C CYS A 66 5.86 11.02 19.20
N ARG A 67 6.22 11.88 18.25
CA ARG A 67 7.52 12.56 18.30
C ARG A 67 7.53 13.71 19.31
N PHE A 68 6.51 14.57 19.29
CA PHE A 68 6.55 15.86 19.98
C PHE A 68 5.73 15.90 21.27
N LEU A 69 4.69 15.07 21.41
CA LEU A 69 3.74 15.15 22.52
C LEU A 69 3.80 13.94 23.45
N LEU A 70 4.00 12.73 22.92
CA LEU A 70 3.92 11.48 23.67
C LEU A 70 5.21 10.66 23.54
N ASN A 71 5.96 10.52 24.62
CA ASN A 71 7.11 9.60 24.67
C ASN A 71 6.76 8.32 25.45
N SER A 72 5.94 7.45 24.84
CA SER A 72 5.53 6.18 25.45
C SER A 72 5.73 5.02 24.48
N ARG A 73 6.36 3.96 24.98
CA ARG A 73 6.58 2.71 24.21
C ARG A 73 5.28 2.08 23.73
N VAL A 74 4.19 2.24 24.47
CA VAL A 74 2.86 1.73 24.10
C VAL A 74 2.33 2.48 22.89
N THR A 75 2.41 3.81 22.88
CA THR A 75 1.98 4.63 21.74
C THR A 75 2.80 4.31 20.49
N ASP A 76 4.11 4.13 20.64
CA ASP A 76 4.96 3.69 19.54
C ASP A 76 4.58 2.28 19.03
N ALA A 77 4.19 1.37 19.93
CA ALA A 77 3.72 0.03 19.56
C ALA A 77 2.46 0.12 18.70
N VAL A 78 1.48 0.93 19.12
CA VAL A 78 0.23 1.15 18.38
C VAL A 78 0.52 1.73 17.00
N PHE A 79 1.42 2.71 16.92
CA PHE A 79 1.85 3.30 15.65
C PHE A 79 2.52 2.27 14.73
N ASN A 80 3.47 1.47 15.24
CA ASN A 80 4.15 0.44 14.45
C ASN A 80 3.21 -0.70 14.03
N PHE A 81 2.28 -1.09 14.88
CA PHE A 81 1.23 -2.06 14.53
C PHE A 81 0.36 -1.54 13.38
N LEU A 82 -0.02 -0.26 13.43
CA LEU A 82 -0.76 0.39 12.35
C LEU A 82 0.05 0.42 11.04
N LEU A 83 1.37 0.68 11.11
CA LEU A 83 2.25 0.62 9.93
C LEU A 83 2.34 -0.79 9.33
N VAL A 84 2.52 -1.83 10.15
CA VAL A 84 2.53 -3.23 9.70
C VAL A 84 1.23 -3.54 8.99
N TRP A 85 0.09 -3.23 9.63
CA TRP A 85 -1.22 -3.46 9.04
C TRP A 85 -1.42 -2.68 7.73
N TYR A 86 -0.98 -1.42 7.68
CA TYR A 86 -1.10 -0.58 6.50
C TYR A 86 -0.32 -1.15 5.31
N TYR A 87 0.96 -1.48 5.48
CA TYR A 87 1.77 -2.04 4.38
C TYR A 87 1.32 -3.45 3.97
N CYS A 88 0.90 -4.30 4.90
CA CYS A 88 0.24 -5.57 4.57
C CYS A 88 -1.01 -5.34 3.70
N THR A 89 -1.86 -4.39 4.06
CA THR A 89 -3.06 -4.07 3.29
C THR A 89 -2.72 -3.52 1.91
N LEU A 90 -1.69 -2.67 1.80
CA LEU A 90 -1.20 -2.16 0.51
C LEU A 90 -0.75 -3.29 -0.40
N THR A 91 0.07 -4.22 0.08
CA THR A 91 0.57 -5.32 -0.76
C THR A 91 -0.56 -6.18 -1.32
N ILE A 92 -1.63 -6.43 -0.54
CA ILE A 92 -2.81 -7.15 -1.02
C ILE A 92 -3.54 -6.34 -2.09
N ARG A 93 -3.87 -5.07 -1.81
CA ARG A 93 -4.59 -4.20 -2.74
C ARG A 93 -3.83 -3.97 -4.04
N GLU A 94 -2.51 -3.75 -3.95
CA GLU A 94 -1.63 -3.60 -5.11
C GLU A 94 -1.50 -4.89 -5.90
N SER A 95 -1.48 -6.06 -5.25
CA SER A 95 -1.50 -7.35 -5.94
C SER A 95 -2.80 -7.55 -6.73
N ILE A 96 -3.94 -7.13 -6.19
CA ILE A 96 -5.22 -7.13 -6.91
C ILE A 96 -5.16 -6.16 -8.11
N LEU A 97 -4.60 -4.97 -7.93
CA LEU A 97 -4.41 -4.00 -9.02
C LEU A 97 -3.51 -4.56 -10.13
N ILE A 98 -2.40 -5.20 -9.79
CA ILE A 98 -1.47 -5.85 -10.73
C ILE A 98 -2.18 -6.97 -11.50
N ASN A 99 -2.91 -7.84 -10.80
CA ASN A 99 -3.69 -8.92 -11.43
C ASN A 99 -4.72 -8.38 -12.45
N ASN A 100 -5.24 -7.17 -12.20
CA ASN A 100 -6.21 -6.48 -13.05
C ASN A 100 -5.58 -5.54 -14.10
N GLY A 101 -4.25 -5.57 -14.29
CA GLY A 101 -3.54 -4.87 -15.36
C GLY A 101 -2.87 -3.55 -14.97
N SER A 102 -2.81 -3.20 -13.68
CA SER A 102 -2.10 -2.00 -13.23
C SER A 102 -0.59 -2.18 -13.34
N LYS A 103 0.11 -1.16 -13.87
CA LYS A 103 1.57 -1.18 -14.08
C LYS A 103 2.34 -0.72 -12.83
N ILE A 104 2.18 -1.42 -11.72
CA ILE A 104 2.94 -1.16 -10.49
C ILE A 104 4.33 -1.80 -10.62
N LYS A 105 5.39 -1.07 -10.25
CA LYS A 105 6.77 -1.53 -10.40
C LYS A 105 7.15 -2.48 -9.25
N GLY A 106 7.90 -3.55 -9.56
CA GLY A 106 8.29 -4.54 -8.55
C GLY A 106 9.10 -3.97 -7.38
N TRP A 107 9.96 -2.98 -7.63
CA TRP A 107 10.73 -2.31 -6.56
C TRP A 107 9.82 -1.57 -5.56
N TRP A 108 8.68 -1.04 -6.02
CA TRP A 108 7.70 -0.36 -5.17
C TRP A 108 7.02 -1.37 -4.23
N VAL A 109 6.64 -2.54 -4.77
CA VAL A 109 6.08 -3.63 -3.98
C VAL A 109 7.12 -4.16 -2.98
N LEU A 110 8.38 -4.30 -3.39
CA LEU A 110 9.49 -4.71 -2.51
C LEU A 110 9.67 -3.73 -1.35
N HIS A 111 9.60 -2.43 -1.61
CA HIS A 111 9.63 -1.41 -0.56
C HIS A 111 8.54 -1.64 0.49
N HIS A 112 7.31 -1.98 0.11
CA HIS A 112 6.26 -2.26 1.09
C HIS A 112 6.54 -3.49 1.94
N TYR A 113 7.11 -4.55 1.38
CA TYR A 113 7.51 -5.74 2.15
C TYR A 113 8.61 -5.41 3.17
N ILE A 114 9.63 -4.65 2.74
CA ILE A 114 10.70 -4.20 3.63
C ILE A 114 10.12 -3.32 4.73
N SER A 115 9.26 -2.37 4.41
CA SER A 115 8.62 -1.48 5.40
C SER A 115 7.76 -2.25 6.39
N THR A 116 7.00 -3.26 5.95
CA THR A 116 6.24 -4.16 6.83
C THR A 116 7.18 -4.86 7.83
N PHE A 117 8.27 -5.44 7.33
CA PHE A 117 9.24 -6.14 8.16
C PHE A 117 9.90 -5.20 9.17
N LEU A 118 10.37 -4.03 8.74
CA LEU A 118 11.02 -3.04 9.61
C LEU A 118 10.06 -2.51 10.69
N SER A 119 8.80 -2.24 10.34
CA SER A 119 7.78 -1.87 11.32
C SER A 119 7.48 -3.01 12.30
N GLY A 120 7.53 -4.27 11.87
CA GLY A 120 7.42 -5.44 12.75
C GLY A 120 8.60 -5.57 13.72
N VAL A 121 9.82 -5.29 13.25
CA VAL A 121 11.01 -5.21 14.13
C VAL A 121 10.83 -4.09 15.15
N MET A 122 10.42 -2.88 14.72
CA MET A 122 10.16 -1.77 15.65
C MET A 122 9.04 -2.06 16.66
N LEU A 123 8.00 -2.77 16.24
CA LEU A 123 6.89 -3.19 17.10
C LEU A 123 7.35 -4.14 18.21
N THR A 124 8.28 -5.05 17.92
CA THR A 124 8.76 -6.07 18.86
C THR A 124 10.03 -5.66 19.61
N TRP A 125 10.70 -4.58 19.19
CA TRP A 125 11.92 -4.10 19.83
C TRP A 125 11.64 -3.66 21.28
N PRO A 126 12.27 -4.27 22.30
CA PRO A 126 12.06 -3.88 23.69
C PRO A 126 12.53 -2.46 23.97
N ASP A 127 11.91 -1.80 24.94
CA ASP A 127 12.38 -0.48 25.36
C ASP A 127 13.80 -0.57 25.94
N GLY A 128 14.67 0.36 25.53
CA GLY A 128 16.08 0.34 25.88
C GLY A 128 16.86 1.46 25.19
N LEU A 129 18.14 1.61 25.57
CA LEU A 129 18.97 2.72 25.10
C LEU A 129 19.08 2.78 23.56
N MET A 130 19.24 1.62 22.91
CA MET A 130 19.34 1.56 21.45
C MET A 130 18.02 1.91 20.77
N TYR A 131 16.91 1.43 21.31
CA TYR A 131 15.57 1.78 20.82
C TYR A 131 15.35 3.29 20.90
N GLN A 132 15.59 3.90 22.06
CA GLN A 132 15.41 5.34 22.27
C GLN A 132 16.31 6.19 21.35
N LYS A 133 17.54 5.72 21.09
CA LYS A 133 18.46 6.37 20.16
C LYS A 133 18.01 6.32 18.70
N PHE A 134 17.22 5.32 18.29
CA PHE A 134 16.75 5.13 16.91
C PHE A 134 15.31 5.61 16.69
N ARG A 135 14.49 5.60 17.74
CA ARG A 135 13.07 5.94 17.75
C ARG A 135 12.77 7.23 17.01
N ASN A 136 13.48 8.31 17.34
CA ASN A 136 13.20 9.62 16.75
C ASN A 136 13.50 9.63 15.25
N GLN A 137 14.58 8.98 14.82
CA GLN A 137 14.96 8.85 13.41
C GLN A 137 13.86 8.11 12.65
N PHE A 138 13.37 7.00 13.19
CA PHE A 138 12.27 6.23 12.61
C PHE A 138 10.97 7.04 12.51
N LEU A 139 10.61 7.79 13.55
CA LEU A 139 9.42 8.66 13.53
C LEU A 139 9.53 9.79 12.50
N THR A 140 10.70 10.45 12.37
CA THR A 140 10.87 11.46 11.31
C THR A 140 10.92 10.85 9.91
N PHE A 141 11.52 9.67 9.75
CA PHE A 141 11.46 8.95 8.48
C PHE A 141 10.02 8.62 8.11
N SER A 142 9.20 8.19 9.08
CA SER A 142 7.79 7.89 8.85
C SER A 142 6.99 9.13 8.45
N MET A 143 7.21 10.28 9.12
CA MET A 143 6.59 11.55 8.72
C MET A 143 7.00 11.96 7.29
N TYR A 144 8.27 11.81 6.96
CA TYR A 144 8.78 12.09 5.62
C TYR A 144 8.13 11.19 4.56
N GLN A 145 8.05 9.88 4.83
CA GLN A 145 7.35 8.93 3.96
C GLN A 145 5.88 9.31 3.76
N SER A 146 5.16 9.67 4.84
CA SER A 146 3.78 10.13 4.71
C SER A 146 3.66 11.38 3.83
N PHE A 147 4.59 12.33 3.96
CA PHE A 147 4.60 13.51 3.09
C PHE A 147 4.82 13.15 1.62
N VAL A 148 5.80 12.26 1.32
CA VAL A 148 6.03 11.76 -0.04
C VAL A 148 4.79 11.05 -0.59
N GLN A 149 4.13 10.22 0.22
CA GLN A 149 2.94 9.48 -0.17
C GLN A 149 1.75 10.41 -0.49
N PHE A 150 1.64 11.52 0.24
CA PHE A 150 0.66 12.57 -0.04
C PHE A 150 0.92 13.26 -1.39
N LEU A 151 2.18 13.62 -1.68
CA LEU A 151 2.55 14.19 -2.98
C LEU A 151 2.32 13.21 -4.13
N GLN A 152 2.64 11.93 -3.92
CA GLN A 152 2.36 10.87 -4.89
C GLN A 152 0.87 10.74 -5.18
N TYR A 153 0.01 10.80 -4.16
CA TYR A 153 -1.43 10.81 -4.34
C TYR A 153 -1.87 12.00 -5.19
N TYR A 154 -1.42 13.22 -4.86
CA TYR A 154 -1.80 14.42 -5.63
C TYR A 154 -1.40 14.31 -7.11
N TYR A 155 -0.18 13.83 -7.38
CA TYR A 155 0.30 13.59 -8.73
C TYR A 155 -0.54 12.52 -9.46
N GLN A 156 -0.84 11.40 -8.79
CA GLN A 156 -1.61 10.31 -9.40
C GLN A 156 -3.06 10.72 -9.68
N SER A 157 -3.71 11.43 -8.77
CA SER A 157 -5.04 12.00 -8.99
C SER A 157 -5.07 12.94 -10.18
N GLY A 158 -4.06 13.81 -10.34
CA GLY A 158 -3.96 14.72 -11.49
C GLY A 158 -3.66 14.05 -12.85
N CYS A 159 -3.29 12.77 -12.87
CA CYS A 159 -3.14 11.97 -14.10
C CYS A 159 -4.32 11.02 -14.35
N LEU A 160 -5.19 10.83 -13.35
CA LEU A 160 -6.36 9.94 -13.40
C LEU A 160 -7.62 10.67 -13.85
N TYR A 161 -7.67 11.99 -13.65
CA TYR A 161 -8.72 12.94 -14.05
C TYR A 161 -8.18 13.92 -15.08
#